data_AF-A0A1Y2A4P0-F1
#
_entry.id   AF-A0A1Y2A4P0-F1
#
_cell.length_a   1.000
_cell.length_b   1.000
_cell.length_c   1.000
_cell.angle_alpha   90.00
_cell.angle_beta   90.00
_cell.angle_gamma   90.00
#
_symmetry.space_group_name_H-M   'P 1'
#
loop_
_entity.id
_entity.type
_entity.pdbx_description
1 polymer ?
#
loop_
_entity_poly.entity_id
_entity_poly.type
_entity_poly.pdbx_seq_one_letter_code
_entity_poly.pdbx_strand_id
1 'polypeptide(L)'
;MHTSVHSLSLLLIAASAFAAPVEPQVGASARVSSTSIRRRQAQKVQTGKAVYFITNDAENAVVAMPIKADGTLGDATVTKTGGAGSNSIDGATKKAAVPDALVGQSSLTVAGQNLFAVNAGSNTVSMFTISASDPSSLQQVGQPAALSGTFPNTVAASSKNSLVCVGTTGSKAGVSCANFNAKTGIGKMDALRPFDLGQSDPPVGPTNTVSQSFFSEDENTLFTTVKGDPAVNKTGFLSAFAVDGKAGVQTRNNANGGQKWKGNGKGKGKGKANGNAAGNAANNACNQGNAASTLSTKDTQSSPPGTAVLFGSAPIPGQNKIFVTDASFGAGILSLDSANKAVLSANQSIGDQKATCWATISAVSNSAFVTDVGINRIVEMSLEDASIMNIVDLSKEPASAADPGLIDLKAAGNFVYALSPGNGTSDAAISVVDVTSKKLVQHATLKAVGAGANAQGMAVLL
;
A
#
# COMPACT_ATOMS: atom_id res chain seq x y z
N MET A 1 -66.80 -6.69 -26.88
CA MET A 1 -67.13 -5.91 -25.67
C MET A 1 -66.04 -4.88 -25.49
N HIS A 2 -66.44 -3.62 -25.59
CA HIS A 2 -65.61 -2.42 -25.72
C HIS A 2 -65.31 -1.80 -24.34
N THR A 3 -64.15 -1.12 -24.25
CA THR A 3 -63.80 0.01 -23.36
C THR A 3 -63.73 -0.30 -21.85
N SER A 4 -62.87 0.30 -21.03
CA SER A 4 -62.33 1.66 -21.07
C SER A 4 -61.02 1.76 -20.27
N VAL A 5 -60.13 2.61 -20.76
CA VAL A 5 -58.88 3.06 -20.12
C VAL A 5 -59.24 4.26 -19.23
N HIS A 6 -58.70 4.33 -18.01
CA HIS A 6 -58.76 5.55 -17.19
C HIS A 6 -57.36 6.14 -17.04
N SER A 7 -57.16 7.23 -17.77
CA SER A 7 -56.05 8.18 -17.62
C SER A 7 -56.24 8.99 -16.34
N LEU A 8 -55.22 9.02 -15.48
CA LEU A 8 -55.14 9.95 -14.36
C LEU A 8 -54.08 11.01 -14.70
N SER A 9 -54.55 12.16 -15.19
CA SER A 9 -53.73 13.35 -15.43
C SER A 9 -53.52 14.10 -14.12
N LEU A 10 -52.31 14.09 -13.59
CA LEU A 10 -51.91 14.92 -12.46
C LEU A 10 -51.38 16.26 -12.99
N LEU A 11 -52.16 17.33 -12.80
CA LEU A 11 -51.72 18.71 -13.01
C LEU A 11 -50.68 19.08 -11.92
N LEU A 12 -49.44 19.36 -12.31
CA LEU A 12 -48.52 20.16 -11.49
C LEU A 12 -48.68 21.64 -11.85
N ILE A 13 -49.09 22.42 -10.86
CA ILE A 13 -49.15 23.89 -10.91
C ILE A 13 -47.72 24.43 -10.81
N ALA A 14 -47.25 25.08 -11.86
CA ALA A 14 -46.00 25.84 -11.86
C ALA A 14 -46.22 27.18 -11.14
N ALA A 15 -45.57 27.37 -9.99
CA ALA A 15 -45.49 28.66 -9.32
C ALA A 15 -44.33 29.48 -9.93
N SER A 16 -44.67 30.49 -10.71
CA SER A 16 -43.77 31.50 -11.26
C SER A 16 -43.49 32.57 -10.21
N ALA A 17 -42.27 32.57 -9.66
CA ALA A 17 -41.76 33.69 -8.88
C ALA A 17 -41.04 34.67 -9.80
N PHE A 18 -41.64 35.85 -10.00
CA PHE A 18 -40.99 36.99 -10.63
C PHE A 18 -39.99 37.60 -9.64
N ALA A 19 -38.69 37.49 -9.92
CA ALA A 19 -37.66 38.31 -9.28
C ALA A 19 -37.32 39.48 -10.21
N ALA A 20 -37.52 40.70 -9.72
CA ALA A 20 -37.20 41.94 -10.41
C ALA A 20 -35.67 42.13 -10.58
N PRO A 21 -35.20 42.84 -11.62
CA PRO A 21 -33.78 43.09 -11.81
C PRO A 21 -33.29 44.17 -10.84
N VAL A 22 -32.23 43.86 -10.08
CA VAL A 22 -31.47 44.85 -9.30
C VAL A 22 -30.32 45.34 -10.16
N GLU A 23 -30.35 46.62 -10.50
CA GLU A 23 -29.31 47.35 -11.22
C GLU A 23 -28.10 47.61 -10.29
N PRO A 24 -26.84 47.52 -10.74
CA PRO A 24 -25.68 47.69 -9.88
C PRO A 24 -25.31 49.18 -9.73
N GLN A 25 -25.28 49.67 -8.48
CA GLN A 25 -24.69 50.97 -8.16
C GLN A 25 -23.16 50.90 -8.16
N VAL A 26 -22.56 51.79 -8.94
CA VAL A 26 -21.12 52.06 -9.00
C VAL A 26 -20.72 52.87 -7.77
N GLY A 27 -19.75 52.37 -6.98
CA GLY A 27 -19.20 53.13 -5.86
C GLY A 27 -18.00 52.49 -5.17
N ALA A 28 -16.90 53.26 -5.12
CA ALA A 28 -15.73 53.16 -4.25
C ALA A 28 -14.67 52.08 -4.52
N SER A 29 -13.50 52.58 -4.94
CA SER A 29 -12.22 51.90 -5.08
C SER A 29 -11.69 51.39 -3.75
N ALA A 30 -11.55 50.06 -3.62
CA ALA A 30 -10.72 49.43 -2.62
C ALA A 30 -9.55 48.74 -3.33
N ARG A 31 -8.31 49.10 -2.96
CA ARG A 31 -7.08 48.48 -3.45
C ARG A 31 -7.06 47.00 -3.07
N VAL A 32 -7.36 46.13 -4.03
CA VAL A 32 -7.06 44.70 -3.91
C VAL A 32 -5.55 44.55 -4.09
N SER A 33 -4.87 44.24 -3.00
CA SER A 33 -3.51 43.73 -3.04
C SER A 33 -3.53 42.48 -3.91
N SER A 34 -2.79 42.49 -5.03
CA SER A 34 -2.69 41.37 -5.95
C SER A 34 -1.93 40.24 -5.26
N THR A 35 -2.64 39.43 -4.47
CA THR A 35 -2.15 38.14 -4.02
C THR A 35 -2.00 37.29 -5.27
N SER A 36 -0.75 37.12 -5.71
CA SER A 36 -0.42 36.20 -6.79
C SER A 36 -1.04 34.86 -6.44
N ILE A 37 -2.07 34.46 -7.21
CA ILE A 37 -2.48 33.07 -7.28
C ILE A 37 -1.25 32.36 -7.85
N ARG A 38 -0.41 31.81 -6.98
CA ARG A 38 0.57 30.82 -7.38
C ARG A 38 -0.26 29.71 -8.01
N ARG A 39 -0.32 29.69 -9.35
CA ARG A 39 -0.58 28.46 -10.12
C ARG A 39 0.19 27.38 -9.36
N ARG A 40 -0.54 26.40 -8.79
CA ARG A 40 0.08 25.13 -8.39
C ARG A 40 0.89 24.72 -9.63
N GLN A 41 2.21 24.82 -9.55
CA GLN A 41 3.06 24.19 -10.56
C GLN A 41 2.55 22.76 -10.61
N ALA A 42 2.07 22.33 -11.78
CA ALA A 42 1.71 20.94 -11.99
C ALA A 42 2.89 20.13 -11.49
N GLN A 43 2.72 19.44 -10.35
CA GLN A 43 3.71 18.49 -9.90
C GLN A 43 3.91 17.57 -11.08
N LYS A 44 5.13 17.54 -11.63
CA LYS A 44 5.46 16.62 -12.71
C LYS A 44 5.18 15.23 -12.17
N VAL A 45 4.08 14.64 -12.62
CA VAL A 45 3.68 13.29 -12.22
C VAL A 45 4.84 12.39 -12.62
N GLN A 46 5.51 11.82 -11.64
CA GLN A 46 6.62 10.93 -11.88
C GLN A 46 6.04 9.62 -12.38
N THR A 47 6.30 9.29 -13.65
CA THR A 47 6.04 7.94 -14.18
C THR A 47 6.78 6.94 -13.30
N GLY A 48 6.13 5.84 -12.95
CA GLY A 48 6.79 4.77 -12.21
C GLY A 48 8.03 4.27 -12.94
N LYS A 49 8.92 3.61 -12.20
CA LYS A 49 10.20 3.08 -12.70
C LYS A 49 10.17 1.59 -12.94
N ALA A 50 9.48 0.83 -12.09
CA ALA A 50 9.32 -0.60 -12.24
C ALA A 50 8.11 -1.12 -11.43
N VAL A 51 7.53 -2.21 -11.91
CA VAL A 51 6.57 -3.07 -11.21
C VAL A 51 7.30 -4.30 -10.69
N TYR A 52 6.92 -4.76 -9.50
CA TYR A 52 7.41 -5.99 -8.89
C TYR A 52 6.25 -6.85 -8.42
N PHE A 53 6.40 -8.16 -8.53
CA PHE A 53 5.51 -9.17 -7.92
C PHE A 53 6.32 -10.43 -7.58
N ILE A 54 5.74 -11.34 -6.80
CA ILE A 54 6.38 -12.64 -6.49
C ILE A 54 5.74 -13.78 -7.28
N THR A 55 6.53 -14.80 -7.64
CA THR A 55 6.00 -16.00 -8.29
C THR A 55 5.21 -16.88 -7.33
N ASN A 56 5.56 -16.84 -6.03
CA ASN A 56 5.03 -17.72 -4.98
C ASN A 56 5.13 -19.23 -5.31
N ASP A 57 6.09 -19.60 -6.14
CA ASP A 57 6.37 -20.99 -6.45
C ASP A 57 7.20 -21.67 -5.35
N ALA A 58 7.38 -22.99 -5.44
CA ALA A 58 8.21 -23.76 -4.51
C ALA A 58 9.64 -23.18 -4.38
N GLU A 59 10.18 -22.66 -5.47
CA GLU A 59 11.32 -21.74 -5.45
C GLU A 59 10.81 -20.32 -5.72
N ASN A 60 10.57 -19.56 -4.64
CA ASN A 60 9.96 -18.25 -4.78
C ASN A 60 10.96 -17.25 -5.38
N ALA A 61 10.47 -16.37 -6.24
CA ALA A 61 11.27 -15.33 -6.88
C ALA A 61 10.48 -14.03 -6.97
N VAL A 62 11.21 -12.91 -6.98
CA VAL A 62 10.67 -11.60 -7.36
C VAL A 62 10.86 -11.43 -8.86
N VAL A 63 9.77 -11.13 -9.56
CA VAL A 63 9.80 -10.66 -10.94
C VAL A 63 9.78 -9.13 -10.91
N ALA A 64 10.70 -8.51 -11.66
CA ALA A 64 10.80 -7.07 -11.80
C ALA A 64 10.67 -6.67 -13.27
N MET A 65 9.81 -5.70 -13.58
CA MET A 65 9.57 -5.20 -14.92
C MET A 65 9.74 -3.69 -14.96
N PRO A 66 10.66 -3.13 -15.76
CA PRO A 66 10.82 -1.69 -15.86
C PRO A 66 9.59 -1.06 -16.52
N ILE A 67 9.20 0.11 -16.03
CA ILE A 67 8.13 0.93 -16.61
C ILE A 67 8.78 1.91 -17.59
N LYS A 68 8.35 1.88 -18.85
CA LYS A 68 8.79 2.80 -19.91
C LYS A 68 8.11 4.16 -19.74
N ALA A 69 8.62 5.16 -20.46
CA ALA A 69 8.11 6.54 -20.38
C ALA A 69 6.62 6.67 -20.74
N ASP A 70 6.09 5.77 -21.57
CA ASP A 70 4.69 5.70 -21.98
C ASP A 70 3.81 4.88 -21.02
N GLY A 71 4.37 4.40 -19.90
CA GLY A 71 3.68 3.57 -18.91
C GLY A 71 3.72 2.07 -19.19
N THR A 72 4.08 1.65 -20.40
CA THR A 72 4.16 0.22 -20.74
C THR A 72 5.33 -0.46 -20.04
N LEU A 73 5.24 -1.77 -19.87
CA LEU A 73 6.25 -2.62 -19.27
C LEU A 73 7.30 -3.04 -20.30
N GLY A 74 8.56 -3.08 -19.86
CA GLY A 74 9.68 -3.69 -20.57
C GLY A 74 9.92 -5.15 -20.18
N ASP A 75 11.07 -5.66 -20.58
CA ASP A 75 11.46 -7.05 -20.32
C ASP A 75 11.64 -7.31 -18.83
N ALA A 76 11.16 -8.46 -18.38
CA ALA A 76 11.20 -8.81 -16.97
C ALA A 76 12.50 -9.52 -16.59
N THR A 77 12.95 -9.29 -15.36
CA THR A 77 14.03 -10.06 -14.72
C THR A 77 13.47 -10.84 -13.54
N VAL A 78 14.07 -11.99 -13.23
CA VAL A 78 13.65 -12.87 -12.14
C VAL A 78 14.79 -13.04 -11.14
N THR A 79 14.55 -12.73 -9.86
CA THR A 79 15.54 -12.86 -8.79
C THR A 79 14.99 -13.74 -7.67
N LYS A 80 15.66 -14.85 -7.39
CA LYS A 80 15.24 -15.78 -6.33
C LYS A 80 15.22 -15.09 -4.97
N THR A 81 14.23 -15.42 -4.13
CA THR A 81 14.16 -14.93 -2.75
C THR A 81 15.02 -15.72 -1.78
N GLY A 82 15.45 -16.93 -2.17
CA GLY A 82 16.07 -17.89 -1.26
C GLY A 82 15.08 -18.59 -0.32
N GLY A 83 13.77 -18.35 -0.47
CA GLY A 83 12.69 -19.00 0.27
C GLY A 83 11.71 -19.74 -0.63
N ALA A 84 10.65 -20.27 -0.03
CA ALA A 84 9.61 -21.04 -0.72
C ALA A 84 8.25 -20.35 -0.61
N GLY A 85 7.47 -20.39 -1.70
CA GLY A 85 6.07 -20.01 -1.73
C GLY A 85 5.18 -21.12 -1.14
N SER A 86 3.90 -20.81 -0.96
CA SER A 86 2.90 -21.78 -0.49
C SER A 86 1.49 -21.28 -0.80
N ASN A 87 0.52 -22.19 -0.70
CA ASN A 87 -0.89 -21.87 -0.85
C ASN A 87 -1.62 -22.12 0.48
N SER A 88 -2.55 -21.24 0.80
CA SER A 88 -3.58 -21.50 1.79
C SER A 88 -4.56 -22.55 1.26
N ILE A 89 -5.48 -23.00 2.11
CA ILE A 89 -6.60 -23.85 1.73
C ILE A 89 -7.83 -22.96 1.53
N ASP A 90 -8.49 -23.12 0.39
CA ASP A 90 -9.78 -22.48 0.15
C ASP A 90 -10.87 -23.12 1.04
N GLY A 91 -11.55 -22.28 1.81
CA GLY A 91 -12.50 -22.69 2.83
C GLY A 91 -13.75 -23.36 2.28
N ALA A 92 -14.12 -23.08 1.03
CA ALA A 92 -15.30 -23.66 0.38
C ALA A 92 -14.99 -25.01 -0.27
N THR A 93 -13.89 -25.08 -1.03
CA THR A 93 -13.52 -26.24 -1.84
C THR A 93 -12.59 -27.22 -1.12
N LYS A 94 -11.97 -26.81 -0.02
CA LYS A 94 -10.98 -27.58 0.75
C LYS A 94 -9.76 -28.01 -0.07
N LYS A 95 -9.43 -27.27 -1.12
CA LYS A 95 -8.25 -27.46 -1.97
C LYS A 95 -7.29 -26.28 -1.81
N ALA A 96 -6.13 -26.34 -2.47
CA ALA A 96 -5.24 -25.18 -2.53
C ALA A 96 -5.99 -23.95 -3.04
N ALA A 97 -5.85 -22.82 -2.34
CA ALA A 97 -6.40 -21.56 -2.78
C ALA A 97 -5.59 -21.08 -3.99
N VAL A 98 -6.26 -21.04 -5.14
CA VAL A 98 -5.73 -20.50 -6.39
C VAL A 98 -6.90 -19.81 -7.09
N PRO A 99 -6.72 -18.59 -7.59
CA PRO A 99 -5.43 -17.90 -7.71
C PRO A 99 -5.01 -17.05 -6.49
N ASP A 100 -5.89 -16.88 -5.49
CA ASP A 100 -5.55 -16.14 -4.26
C ASP A 100 -4.84 -17.04 -3.21
N ALA A 101 -3.64 -17.54 -3.52
CA ALA A 101 -2.83 -18.40 -2.67
C ALA A 101 -2.52 -17.82 -1.28
N LEU A 102 -2.17 -16.54 -1.16
CA LEU A 102 -1.78 -15.94 0.13
C LEU A 102 -2.92 -15.25 0.87
N VAL A 103 -4.12 -15.16 0.26
CA VAL A 103 -5.32 -14.58 0.88
C VAL A 103 -5.05 -13.20 1.50
N GLY A 104 -4.26 -12.37 0.82
CA GLY A 104 -3.83 -11.10 1.35
C GLY A 104 -3.34 -10.13 0.28
N GLN A 105 -3.08 -8.91 0.70
CA GLN A 105 -2.50 -7.86 -0.12
C GLN A 105 -1.11 -7.48 0.42
N SER A 106 -0.22 -7.04 -0.48
CA SER A 106 1.15 -6.63 -0.15
C SER A 106 2.05 -7.78 0.35
N SER A 107 2.01 -8.93 -0.33
CA SER A 107 2.98 -10.02 -0.13
C SER A 107 4.43 -9.59 -0.48
N LEU A 108 4.57 -8.47 -1.18
CA LEU A 108 5.81 -7.71 -1.29
C LEU A 108 5.55 -6.20 -1.16
N THR A 109 6.59 -5.46 -0.78
CA THR A 109 6.54 -3.99 -0.67
C THR A 109 7.91 -3.35 -0.95
N VAL A 110 7.91 -2.05 -1.22
CA VAL A 110 9.12 -1.25 -1.48
C VAL A 110 9.21 -0.13 -0.43
N ALA A 111 10.41 0.05 0.14
CA ALA A 111 10.75 1.16 1.03
C ALA A 111 12.12 1.76 0.64
N GLY A 112 12.07 2.92 0.00
CA GLY A 112 13.24 3.55 -0.61
C GLY A 112 13.77 2.72 -1.78
N GLN A 113 15.06 2.40 -1.79
CA GLN A 113 15.67 1.47 -2.76
C GLN A 113 15.72 0.03 -2.24
N ASN A 114 14.85 -0.35 -1.31
CA ASN A 114 14.78 -1.70 -0.79
C ASN A 114 13.41 -2.32 -1.11
N LEU A 115 13.42 -3.61 -1.44
CA LEU A 115 12.22 -4.42 -1.65
C LEU A 115 12.20 -5.54 -0.63
N PHE A 116 11.01 -5.86 -0.11
CA PHE A 116 10.79 -6.96 0.83
C PHE A 116 9.73 -7.89 0.27
N ALA A 117 9.97 -9.19 0.35
CA ALA A 117 9.08 -10.22 -0.19
C ALA A 117 8.89 -11.35 0.83
N VAL A 118 7.63 -11.73 1.07
CA VAL A 118 7.32 -12.87 1.93
C VAL A 118 7.55 -14.20 1.23
N ASN A 119 7.93 -15.21 2.00
CA ASN A 119 8.04 -16.60 1.55
C ASN A 119 7.17 -17.46 2.46
N ALA A 120 5.92 -17.69 2.02
CA ALA A 120 4.90 -18.36 2.84
C ALA A 120 5.29 -19.78 3.23
N GLY A 121 5.90 -20.55 2.32
CA GLY A 121 6.27 -21.95 2.53
C GLY A 121 7.49 -22.16 3.41
N SER A 122 8.39 -21.17 3.50
CA SER A 122 9.57 -21.25 4.36
C SER A 122 9.47 -20.41 5.63
N ASN A 123 8.36 -19.70 5.86
CA ASN A 123 8.17 -18.78 7.00
C ASN A 123 9.29 -17.74 7.13
N THR A 124 9.68 -17.15 6.00
CA THR A 124 10.74 -16.12 5.95
C THR A 124 10.29 -14.87 5.20
N VAL A 125 11.04 -13.78 5.38
CA VAL A 125 10.98 -12.58 4.54
C VAL A 125 12.36 -12.28 3.96
N SER A 126 12.43 -12.00 2.67
CA SER A 126 13.67 -11.65 1.97
C SER A 126 13.74 -10.15 1.72
N MET A 127 14.96 -9.60 1.72
CA MET A 127 15.23 -8.20 1.38
C MET A 127 16.14 -8.12 0.16
N PHE A 128 15.87 -7.13 -0.69
CA PHE A 128 16.66 -6.82 -1.86
C PHE A 128 16.99 -5.34 -1.90
N THR A 129 18.16 -4.99 -2.43
CA THR A 129 18.42 -3.65 -2.94
C THR A 129 18.03 -3.57 -4.40
N ILE A 130 17.38 -2.46 -4.76
CA ILE A 130 17.03 -2.12 -6.13
C ILE A 130 18.16 -1.25 -6.69
N SER A 131 18.65 -1.57 -7.89
CA SER A 131 19.65 -0.72 -8.56
C SER A 131 19.03 0.63 -8.96
N ALA A 132 19.77 1.72 -8.71
CA ALA A 132 19.30 3.07 -9.05
C ALA A 132 19.39 3.37 -10.56
N SER A 133 20.30 2.70 -11.28
CA SER A 133 20.47 2.85 -12.73
C SER A 133 19.61 1.89 -13.53
N ASP A 134 19.23 0.76 -12.94
CA ASP A 134 18.37 -0.24 -13.55
C ASP A 134 17.40 -0.79 -12.49
N PRO A 135 16.19 -0.24 -12.40
CA PRO A 135 15.18 -0.66 -11.44
C PRO A 135 14.75 -2.13 -11.55
N SER A 136 15.02 -2.81 -12.67
CA SER A 136 14.74 -4.25 -12.79
C SER A 136 15.82 -5.11 -12.11
N SER A 137 17.04 -4.60 -11.97
CA SER A 137 18.14 -5.32 -11.33
C SER A 137 18.02 -5.30 -9.81
N LEU A 138 17.72 -6.47 -9.25
CA LEU A 138 17.63 -6.72 -7.81
C LEU A 138 18.84 -7.51 -7.31
N GLN A 139 19.33 -7.15 -6.12
CA GLN A 139 20.32 -7.92 -5.39
C GLN A 139 19.79 -8.27 -4.00
N GLN A 140 19.70 -9.56 -3.69
CA GLN A 140 19.32 -10.00 -2.34
C GLN A 140 20.38 -9.57 -1.32
N VAL A 141 19.94 -9.03 -0.19
CA VAL A 141 20.80 -8.57 0.90
C VAL A 141 20.59 -9.43 2.15
N GLY A 142 21.64 -10.14 2.55
CA GLY A 142 21.58 -11.09 3.66
C GLY A 142 20.80 -12.36 3.32
N GLN A 143 20.64 -13.22 4.32
CA GLN A 143 19.80 -14.41 4.23
C GLN A 143 18.34 -14.05 4.52
N PRO A 144 17.35 -14.81 3.99
CA PRO A 144 15.95 -14.61 4.35
C PRO A 144 15.77 -14.68 5.87
N ALA A 145 15.13 -13.67 6.45
CA ALA A 145 14.93 -13.60 7.90
C ALA A 145 13.80 -14.54 8.31
N ALA A 146 14.09 -15.43 9.25
CA ALA A 146 13.09 -16.34 9.84
C ALA A 146 12.08 -15.57 10.69
N LEU A 147 10.81 -15.93 10.55
CA LEU A 147 9.70 -15.33 11.26
C LEU A 147 9.30 -16.16 12.48
N SER A 148 8.79 -15.49 13.51
CA SER A 148 8.20 -16.15 14.69
C SER A 148 6.79 -16.68 14.42
N GLY A 149 6.09 -16.09 13.45
CA GLY A 149 4.77 -16.53 12.97
C GLY A 149 4.87 -17.48 11.77
N THR A 150 3.75 -18.10 11.39
CA THR A 150 3.68 -19.06 10.28
C THR A 150 2.78 -18.55 9.15
N PHE A 151 3.12 -18.94 7.91
CA PHE A 151 2.45 -18.51 6.69
C PHE A 151 2.41 -16.97 6.57
N PRO A 152 3.55 -16.30 6.35
CA PRO A 152 3.56 -14.87 6.06
C PRO A 152 2.88 -14.58 4.73
N ASN A 153 1.91 -13.67 4.77
CA ASN A 153 1.14 -13.30 3.59
C ASN A 153 1.16 -11.81 3.26
N THR A 154 1.67 -10.97 4.17
CA THR A 154 1.76 -9.52 3.95
C THR A 154 3.00 -8.93 4.62
N VAL A 155 3.58 -7.90 4.01
CA VAL A 155 4.75 -7.18 4.53
C VAL A 155 4.58 -5.68 4.34
N ALA A 156 4.89 -4.93 5.39
CA ALA A 156 4.99 -3.48 5.40
C ALA A 156 6.43 -3.06 5.72
N ALA A 157 6.91 -1.98 5.12
CA ALA A 157 8.23 -1.44 5.43
C ALA A 157 8.19 0.08 5.54
N SER A 158 8.93 0.62 6.50
CA SER A 158 9.03 2.04 6.83
C SER A 158 10.47 2.48 6.61
N SER A 159 10.68 3.38 5.64
CA SER A 159 12.00 3.97 5.40
C SER A 159 12.37 4.94 6.52
N LYS A 160 11.39 5.67 7.06
CA LYS A 160 11.58 6.65 8.14
C LYS A 160 12.11 5.98 9.41
N ASN A 161 11.61 4.79 9.72
CA ASN A 161 11.94 4.07 10.94
C ASN A 161 12.94 2.92 10.73
N SER A 162 13.36 2.67 9.47
CA SER A 162 14.20 1.51 9.12
C SER A 162 13.62 0.22 9.69
N LEU A 163 12.30 0.03 9.55
CA LEU A 163 11.53 -1.06 10.15
C LEU A 163 10.79 -1.84 9.05
N VAL A 164 10.89 -3.16 9.08
CA VAL A 164 10.06 -4.07 8.26
C VAL A 164 9.19 -4.88 9.22
N CYS A 165 7.90 -4.98 8.91
CA CYS A 165 6.89 -5.68 9.71
C CYS A 165 6.14 -6.67 8.82
N VAL A 166 6.04 -7.91 9.27
CA VAL A 166 5.45 -9.02 8.52
C VAL A 166 4.23 -9.54 9.26
N GLY A 167 3.10 -9.59 8.55
CA GLY A 167 1.88 -10.22 9.01
C GLY A 167 1.87 -11.70 8.62
N THR A 168 1.46 -12.55 9.56
CA THR A 168 1.38 -14.00 9.42
C THR A 168 -0.03 -14.48 9.75
N THR A 169 -0.54 -15.48 9.03
CA THR A 169 -1.93 -15.95 9.22
C THR A 169 -2.09 -17.44 9.56
N GLY A 170 -1.01 -18.22 9.57
CA GLY A 170 -1.05 -19.65 9.91
C GLY A 170 -1.37 -19.91 11.38
N SER A 171 -0.99 -21.09 11.89
CA SER A 171 -1.20 -21.47 13.30
C SER A 171 -0.61 -20.48 14.30
N LYS A 172 0.43 -19.72 13.90
CA LYS A 172 1.00 -18.60 14.64
C LYS A 172 0.70 -17.29 13.90
N ALA A 173 -0.55 -16.85 13.95
CA ALA A 173 -0.99 -15.60 13.35
C ALA A 173 -0.58 -14.38 14.20
N GLY A 174 -0.21 -13.29 13.54
CA GLY A 174 0.21 -12.06 14.22
C GLY A 174 1.10 -11.16 13.38
N VAL A 175 1.77 -10.22 14.04
CA VAL A 175 2.75 -9.31 13.43
C VAL A 175 4.09 -9.41 14.16
N SER A 176 5.18 -9.52 13.41
CA SER A 176 6.54 -9.36 13.93
C SER A 176 7.33 -8.39 13.07
N CYS A 177 8.27 -7.67 13.67
CA CYS A 177 9.06 -6.65 12.99
C CYS A 177 10.56 -6.83 13.23
N ALA A 178 11.38 -6.27 12.35
CA ALA A 178 12.81 -6.13 12.52
C ALA A 178 13.27 -4.79 11.97
N ASN A 179 14.36 -4.26 12.51
CA ASN A 179 15.08 -3.22 11.81
C ASN A 179 15.81 -3.81 10.60
N PHE A 180 15.98 -3.02 9.55
CA PHE A 180 16.74 -3.42 8.37
C PHE A 180 17.84 -2.41 8.02
N ASN A 181 18.86 -2.87 7.31
CA ASN A 181 19.95 -2.06 6.82
C ASN A 181 20.29 -2.45 5.39
N ALA A 182 20.50 -1.46 4.52
CA ALA A 182 20.78 -1.69 3.10
C ALA A 182 22.04 -2.54 2.81
N LYS A 183 22.97 -2.68 3.77
CA LYS A 183 24.18 -3.48 3.62
C LYS A 183 24.09 -4.86 4.28
N THR A 184 23.48 -4.95 5.45
CA THR A 184 23.45 -6.19 6.24
C THR A 184 22.13 -6.96 6.16
N GLY A 185 21.10 -6.38 5.55
CA GLY A 185 19.80 -7.00 5.37
C GLY A 185 18.88 -6.78 6.57
N ILE A 186 17.92 -7.69 6.73
CA ILE A 186 16.95 -7.70 7.83
C ILE A 186 17.64 -8.22 9.09
N GLY A 187 17.48 -7.52 10.20
CA GLY A 187 17.94 -7.97 11.51
C GLY A 187 17.13 -9.14 12.06
N LYS A 188 17.35 -9.48 13.33
CA LYS A 188 16.54 -10.49 14.02
C LYS A 188 15.11 -9.97 14.18
N MET A 189 14.11 -10.77 13.78
CA MET A 189 12.70 -10.50 14.03
C MET A 189 12.42 -10.48 15.54
N ASP A 190 11.59 -9.52 15.95
CA ASP A 190 11.14 -9.38 17.33
C ASP A 190 10.04 -10.40 17.69
N ALA A 191 9.51 -10.27 18.91
CA ALA A 191 8.45 -11.14 19.39
C ALA A 191 7.16 -10.94 18.58
N LEU A 192 6.47 -12.05 18.31
CA LEU A 192 5.16 -12.02 17.65
C LEU A 192 4.15 -11.28 18.52
N ARG A 193 3.42 -10.35 17.91
CA ARG A 193 2.19 -9.74 18.44
C ARG A 193 1.03 -10.60 17.94
N PRO A 194 0.51 -11.53 18.75
CA PRO A 194 -0.36 -12.58 18.25
C PRO A 194 -1.77 -12.07 17.94
N PHE A 195 -2.39 -12.66 16.93
CA PHE A 195 -3.83 -12.59 16.70
C PHE A 195 -4.46 -13.95 16.97
N ASP A 196 -5.47 -14.01 17.83
CA ASP A 196 -6.13 -15.26 18.22
C ASP A 196 -7.14 -15.71 17.15
N LEU A 197 -6.62 -16.22 16.02
CA LEU A 197 -7.44 -16.65 14.88
C LEU A 197 -7.80 -18.14 14.92
N GLY A 198 -7.04 -18.95 15.66
CA GLY A 198 -7.21 -20.41 15.70
C GLY A 198 -7.00 -21.08 14.33
N GLN A 199 -6.03 -20.61 13.55
CA GLN A 199 -5.72 -21.09 12.20
C GLN A 199 -4.83 -22.36 12.20
N SER A 200 -4.72 -22.99 11.03
CA SER A 200 -3.84 -24.15 10.78
C SER A 200 -2.63 -23.78 9.90
N ASP A 201 -1.72 -24.72 9.69
CA ASP A 201 -0.66 -24.63 8.68
C ASP A 201 -0.81 -25.79 7.67
N PRO A 202 -1.15 -25.52 6.39
CA PRO A 202 -1.50 -24.22 5.82
C PRO A 202 -2.81 -23.65 6.41
N PRO A 203 -3.00 -22.33 6.40
CA PRO A 203 -4.21 -21.67 6.88
C PRO A 203 -5.39 -21.94 5.95
N VAL A 204 -6.61 -21.83 6.49
CA VAL A 204 -7.86 -21.93 5.72
C VAL A 204 -8.47 -20.53 5.59
N GLY A 205 -8.70 -20.08 4.36
CA GLY A 205 -9.18 -18.74 4.05
C GLY A 205 -10.28 -18.73 2.97
N PRO A 206 -10.66 -17.54 2.46
CA PRO A 206 -10.08 -16.23 2.77
C PRO A 206 -10.56 -15.63 4.10
N THR A 207 -11.65 -16.12 4.71
CA THR A 207 -12.18 -15.61 5.98
C THR A 207 -11.25 -15.94 7.16
N ASN A 208 -11.39 -15.21 8.28
CA ASN A 208 -10.63 -15.46 9.52
C ASN A 208 -9.09 -15.48 9.33
N THR A 209 -8.56 -14.62 8.46
CA THR A 209 -7.11 -14.52 8.16
C THR A 209 -6.62 -13.08 8.24
N VAL A 210 -5.32 -12.90 8.50
CA VAL A 210 -4.65 -11.61 8.30
C VAL A 210 -4.74 -11.25 6.83
N SER A 211 -5.06 -9.99 6.50
CA SER A 211 -5.20 -9.58 5.10
C SER A 211 -4.07 -8.69 4.62
N GLN A 212 -3.78 -7.59 5.33
CA GLN A 212 -2.77 -6.64 4.92
C GLN A 212 -2.18 -5.91 6.12
N SER A 213 -0.85 -5.80 6.16
CA SER A 213 -0.14 -4.85 7.03
C SER A 213 0.36 -3.67 6.21
N PHE A 214 0.24 -2.45 6.73
CA PHE A 214 0.67 -1.22 6.06
C PHE A 214 0.91 -0.08 7.06
N PHE A 215 1.83 0.82 6.76
CA PHE A 215 2.07 1.99 7.61
C PHE A 215 1.09 3.13 7.27
N SER A 216 0.78 3.96 8.27
CA SER A 216 0.19 5.29 8.07
C SER A 216 1.10 6.15 7.17
N GLU A 217 0.53 7.19 6.55
CA GLU A 217 1.29 8.10 5.67
C GLU A 217 2.48 8.76 6.40
N ASP A 218 2.33 9.07 7.68
CA ASP A 218 3.40 9.64 8.51
C ASP A 218 4.38 8.58 9.07
N GLU A 219 4.15 7.30 8.78
CA GLU A 219 4.88 6.13 9.26
C GLU A 219 4.96 6.02 10.80
N ASN A 220 4.04 6.65 11.54
CA ASN A 220 4.00 6.58 13.01
C ASN A 220 3.11 5.43 13.53
N THR A 221 2.28 4.82 12.67
CA THR A 221 1.39 3.72 13.02
C THR A 221 1.52 2.62 11.99
N LEU A 222 1.64 1.37 12.43
CA LEU A 222 1.40 0.20 11.59
C LEU A 222 -0.06 -0.24 11.77
N PHE A 223 -0.79 -0.31 10.66
CA PHE A 223 -2.11 -0.92 10.61
C PHE A 223 -2.02 -2.35 10.09
N THR A 224 -2.88 -3.22 10.61
CA THR A 224 -3.11 -4.55 10.06
C THR A 224 -4.61 -4.85 9.99
N THR A 225 -5.12 -5.19 8.81
CA THR A 225 -6.49 -5.67 8.63
C THR A 225 -6.56 -7.18 8.79
N VAL A 226 -7.62 -7.63 9.47
CA VAL A 226 -7.94 -9.05 9.68
C VAL A 226 -9.39 -9.28 9.26
N LYS A 227 -9.58 -10.28 8.41
CA LYS A 227 -10.89 -10.68 7.90
C LYS A 227 -11.68 -11.40 8.99
N GLY A 228 -12.97 -11.11 9.09
CA GLY A 228 -13.90 -11.90 9.89
C GLY A 228 -14.28 -13.20 9.18
N ASP A 229 -15.17 -13.94 9.83
CA ASP A 229 -15.90 -15.08 9.27
C ASP A 229 -17.35 -15.03 9.76
N PRO A 230 -18.25 -14.39 8.97
CA PRO A 230 -19.66 -14.27 9.34
C PRO A 230 -20.36 -15.62 9.53
N ALA A 231 -19.92 -16.68 8.84
CA ALA A 231 -20.57 -17.99 8.92
C ALA A 231 -20.40 -18.66 10.29
N VAL A 232 -19.34 -18.28 11.02
CA VAL A 232 -19.05 -18.78 12.38
C VAL A 232 -18.96 -17.65 13.42
N ASN A 233 -19.61 -16.51 13.14
CA ASN A 233 -19.68 -15.36 14.03
C ASN A 233 -18.32 -14.82 14.51
N LYS A 234 -17.28 -14.88 13.67
CA LYS A 234 -16.01 -14.21 13.95
C LYS A 234 -16.00 -12.83 13.32
N THR A 235 -15.80 -11.80 14.13
CA THR A 235 -15.74 -10.41 13.64
C THR A 235 -14.32 -10.07 13.18
N GLY A 236 -14.21 -9.47 11.99
CA GLY A 236 -12.95 -8.91 11.51
C GLY A 236 -12.56 -7.64 12.28
N PHE A 237 -11.33 -7.18 12.12
CA PHE A 237 -10.85 -5.98 12.79
C PHE A 237 -9.72 -5.28 12.03
N LEU A 238 -9.57 -3.98 12.31
CA LEU A 238 -8.37 -3.21 12.07
C LEU A 238 -7.58 -3.12 13.37
N SER A 239 -6.33 -3.54 13.34
CA SER A 239 -5.35 -3.39 14.43
C SER A 239 -4.43 -2.21 14.12
N ALA A 240 -4.16 -1.35 15.11
CA ALA A 240 -3.28 -0.20 14.99
C ALA A 240 -2.18 -0.24 16.07
N PHE A 241 -0.92 -0.40 15.66
CA PHE A 241 0.25 -0.41 16.53
C PHE A 241 1.04 0.89 16.37
N ALA A 242 1.42 1.53 17.47
CA ALA A 242 2.28 2.71 17.41
C ALA A 242 3.72 2.32 17.08
N VAL A 243 4.43 3.18 16.38
CA VAL A 243 5.88 3.05 16.17
C VAL A 243 6.60 3.89 17.21
N ASP A 244 7.33 3.21 18.10
CA ASP A 244 8.09 3.82 19.18
C ASP A 244 9.54 4.03 18.73
N GLY A 245 9.92 5.26 18.40
CA GLY A 245 11.30 5.62 18.04
C GLY A 245 11.45 7.05 17.51
N LYS A 246 12.59 7.71 17.78
CA LYS A 246 12.90 9.02 17.18
C LYS A 246 13.50 8.78 15.80
N ALA A 247 12.86 9.32 14.77
CA ALA A 247 13.30 9.26 13.38
C ALA A 247 14.81 9.51 13.26
N GLY A 248 15.54 8.52 12.74
CA GLY A 248 16.94 8.68 12.38
C GLY A 248 17.04 9.64 11.20
N VAL A 249 17.24 10.93 11.47
CA VAL A 249 17.61 11.90 10.43
C VAL A 249 18.99 11.49 9.91
N GLN A 250 19.00 10.76 8.78
CA GLN A 250 20.18 10.64 7.93
C GLN A 250 20.45 12.03 7.37
N THR A 251 21.24 12.84 8.07
CA THR A 251 21.73 14.10 7.54
C THR A 251 22.58 13.80 6.31
N ARG A 252 22.11 14.22 5.13
CA ARG A 252 22.95 14.31 3.94
C ARG A 252 24.04 15.33 4.25
N ASN A 253 25.25 14.86 4.54
CA ASN A 253 26.43 15.72 4.68
C ASN A 253 26.72 16.35 3.32
N ASN A 254 26.14 17.53 3.07
CA ASN A 254 26.53 18.38 1.96
C ASN A 254 27.78 19.14 2.40
N ALA A 255 28.94 18.53 2.19
CA ALA A 255 30.23 19.19 2.34
C ALA A 255 30.40 20.22 1.22
N ASN A 256 29.93 21.45 1.44
CA ASN A 256 30.35 22.63 0.71
C ASN A 256 30.11 23.89 1.56
N GLY A 257 30.99 24.09 2.54
CA GLY A 257 31.10 25.33 3.30
C GLY A 257 32.47 25.95 3.07
N GLY A 258 32.57 26.82 2.06
CA GLY A 258 33.79 27.61 1.81
C GLY A 258 34.10 28.53 2.99
N GLN A 259 35.23 28.30 3.66
CA GLN A 259 35.76 29.20 4.66
C GLN A 259 36.44 30.41 3.98
N LYS A 260 35.78 31.57 4.04
CA LYS A 260 36.43 32.88 3.84
C LYS A 260 37.11 33.28 5.14
N TRP A 261 38.44 33.26 5.15
CA TRP A 261 39.27 33.81 6.23
C TRP A 261 39.46 35.32 6.02
N LYS A 262 38.96 36.15 6.95
CA LYS A 262 39.42 37.53 7.15
C LYS A 262 39.33 37.88 8.63
N GLY A 263 40.46 38.26 9.21
CA GLY A 263 40.54 38.74 10.59
C GLY A 263 41.99 38.93 11.01
N ASN A 264 42.54 40.10 10.69
CA ASN A 264 43.89 40.55 11.02
C ASN A 264 43.80 41.34 12.34
N GLY A 265 44.51 40.92 13.39
CA GLY A 265 44.49 41.59 14.69
C GLY A 265 45.78 41.36 15.46
N LYS A 266 46.70 42.33 15.39
CA LYS A 266 47.94 42.40 16.17
C LYS A 266 47.63 42.84 17.60
N GLY A 267 48.13 42.08 18.58
CA GLY A 267 48.22 42.50 19.99
C GLY A 267 49.40 41.81 20.67
N LYS A 268 50.43 42.58 21.02
CA LYS A 268 51.62 42.12 21.75
C LYS A 268 51.33 42.06 23.25
N GLY A 269 51.74 40.98 23.92
CA GLY A 269 51.84 40.91 25.37
C GLY A 269 52.73 39.74 25.80
N LYS A 270 53.91 40.05 26.36
CA LYS A 270 54.87 39.09 26.93
C LYS A 270 54.46 38.73 28.36
N GLY A 271 54.55 37.46 28.74
CA GLY A 271 54.43 37.00 30.13
C GLY A 271 54.80 35.52 30.27
N LYS A 272 55.65 35.20 31.25
CA LYS A 272 56.40 33.94 31.42
C LYS A 272 55.58 32.80 32.04
N ALA A 273 56.13 31.59 31.89
CA ALA A 273 55.77 30.29 32.47
C ALA A 273 55.45 30.30 33.99
N ASN A 274 54.53 29.46 34.46
CA ASN A 274 54.78 28.15 35.07
C ASN A 274 53.52 27.61 35.79
N GLY A 275 53.33 26.27 35.78
CA GLY A 275 52.80 25.54 36.93
C GLY A 275 51.28 25.32 37.05
N ASN A 276 50.86 24.08 36.75
CA ASN A 276 49.87 23.23 37.43
C ASN A 276 48.52 23.76 37.97
N ALA A 277 47.52 22.91 37.70
CA ALA A 277 46.28 22.66 38.44
C ALA A 277 45.05 23.54 38.11
N ALA A 278 44.15 23.01 37.29
CA ALA A 278 42.70 23.17 37.46
C ALA A 278 41.97 22.01 36.77
N GLY A 279 41.05 21.38 37.50
CA GLY A 279 40.50 20.05 37.24
C GLY A 279 39.69 19.90 35.95
N ASN A 280 39.95 18.79 35.27
CA ASN A 280 39.17 18.33 34.14
C ASN A 280 37.92 17.60 34.67
N ALA A 281 36.81 18.33 34.80
CA ALA A 281 35.48 17.74 34.89
C ALA A 281 35.07 17.24 33.50
N ALA A 282 35.71 16.18 33.04
CA ALA A 282 35.36 15.46 31.84
C ALA A 282 35.29 13.98 32.20
N ASN A 283 34.07 13.49 32.42
CA ASN A 283 33.60 12.12 32.16
C ASN A 283 32.20 11.97 32.76
N ASN A 284 31.20 12.51 32.07
CA ASN A 284 29.81 12.04 32.11
C ASN A 284 29.06 12.65 30.91
N ALA A 285 29.56 12.36 29.71
CA ALA A 285 28.76 12.45 28.49
C ALA A 285 28.47 11.02 28.05
N CYS A 286 27.45 10.42 28.68
CA CYS A 286 26.89 9.17 28.19
C CYS A 286 26.39 9.38 26.76
N ASN A 287 27.02 8.60 25.89
CA ASN A 287 26.66 8.22 24.54
C ASN A 287 25.13 8.13 24.34
N GLN A 288 24.49 9.19 23.86
CA GLN A 288 23.10 9.16 23.37
C GLN A 288 23.11 8.50 21.99
N GLY A 289 23.25 7.17 21.97
CA GLY A 289 22.98 6.38 20.77
C GLY A 289 21.51 6.53 20.41
N ASN A 290 21.21 6.87 19.16
CA ASN A 290 19.85 6.83 18.63
C ASN A 290 19.29 5.42 18.84
N ALA A 291 18.35 5.25 19.76
CA ALA A 291 17.64 3.99 19.94
C ALA A 291 16.91 3.64 18.64
N ALA A 292 17.05 2.40 18.18
CA ALA A 292 16.36 1.92 16.98
C ALA A 292 14.84 1.98 17.17
N SER A 293 14.10 2.37 16.12
CA SER A 293 12.64 2.36 16.17
C SER A 293 12.12 0.93 16.37
N THR A 294 11.06 0.81 17.16
CA THR A 294 10.38 -0.44 17.51
C THR A 294 8.88 -0.29 17.29
N LEU A 295 8.16 -1.41 17.24
CA LEU A 295 6.70 -1.39 17.19
C LEU A 295 6.12 -1.66 18.59
N SER A 296 5.04 -0.97 18.97
CA SER A 296 4.37 -1.18 20.25
C SER A 296 3.93 -2.64 20.43
N THR A 297 3.99 -3.17 21.64
CA THR A 297 3.58 -4.57 21.94
C THR A 297 2.06 -4.74 22.05
N LYS A 298 1.32 -3.62 22.11
CA LYS A 298 -0.14 -3.57 22.17
C LYS A 298 -0.67 -2.74 21.01
N ASP A 299 -1.79 -3.16 20.45
CA ASP A 299 -2.56 -2.45 19.45
C ASP A 299 -3.81 -1.78 20.03
N THR A 300 -4.33 -0.86 19.24
CA THR A 300 -5.72 -0.43 19.32
C THR A 300 -6.51 -1.18 18.25
N GLN A 301 -7.39 -2.09 18.68
CA GLN A 301 -8.28 -2.81 17.77
C GLN A 301 -9.62 -2.11 17.58
N SER A 302 -10.13 -2.17 16.36
CA SER A 302 -11.44 -1.65 15.96
C SER A 302 -12.15 -2.66 15.08
N SER A 303 -13.42 -2.94 15.37
CA SER A 303 -14.32 -3.74 14.51
C SER A 303 -15.50 -2.87 14.09
N PRO A 304 -15.34 -2.00 13.08
CA PRO A 304 -16.39 -1.06 12.70
C PRO A 304 -17.67 -1.79 12.27
N PRO A 305 -18.84 -1.44 12.84
CA PRO A 305 -20.12 -1.98 12.38
C PRO A 305 -20.31 -1.76 10.88
N GLY A 306 -20.85 -2.78 10.18
CA GLY A 306 -21.02 -2.77 8.73
C GLY A 306 -19.82 -3.32 7.94
N THR A 307 -18.72 -3.70 8.61
CA THR A 307 -17.61 -4.46 8.01
C THR A 307 -17.69 -5.93 8.39
N ALA A 308 -17.13 -6.80 7.54
CA ALA A 308 -17.13 -8.25 7.74
C ALA A 308 -15.83 -8.90 7.24
N VAL A 309 -15.43 -8.65 5.99
CA VAL A 309 -14.32 -9.33 5.31
C VAL A 309 -13.34 -8.30 4.73
N LEU A 310 -12.85 -7.40 5.60
CA LEU A 310 -11.85 -6.37 5.26
C LEU A 310 -10.61 -6.99 4.61
N PHE A 311 -10.33 -6.63 3.35
CA PHE A 311 -9.23 -7.19 2.59
C PHE A 311 -8.11 -6.18 2.31
N GLY A 312 -8.17 -5.51 1.16
CA GLY A 312 -7.22 -4.50 0.70
C GLY A 312 -7.44 -3.16 1.37
N SER A 313 -6.37 -2.42 1.53
CA SER A 313 -6.34 -1.17 2.30
C SER A 313 -5.30 -0.20 1.74
N ALA A 314 -5.67 1.07 1.70
CA ALA A 314 -4.79 2.16 1.31
C ALA A 314 -5.09 3.42 2.16
N PRO A 315 -4.10 3.96 2.91
CA PRO A 315 -4.24 5.25 3.57
C PRO A 315 -4.62 6.33 2.54
N ILE A 316 -5.63 7.14 2.86
CA ILE A 316 -6.05 8.25 1.99
C ILE A 316 -5.08 9.42 2.20
N PRO A 317 -4.36 9.88 1.16
CA PRO A 317 -3.34 10.91 1.32
C PRO A 317 -3.87 12.20 1.97
N GLY A 318 -3.13 12.71 2.95
CA GLY A 318 -3.45 13.93 3.69
C GLY A 318 -4.67 13.82 4.61
N GLN A 319 -5.19 12.62 4.85
CA GLN A 319 -6.37 12.40 5.69
C GLN A 319 -6.12 11.32 6.75
N ASN A 320 -6.78 11.43 7.91
CA ASN A 320 -6.81 10.36 8.90
C ASN A 320 -7.88 9.32 8.54
N LYS A 321 -7.80 8.80 7.32
CA LYS A 321 -8.78 7.86 6.74
C LYS A 321 -8.07 6.77 5.96
N ILE A 322 -8.70 5.61 5.87
CA ILE A 322 -8.21 4.45 5.11
C ILE A 322 -9.31 4.04 4.15
N PHE A 323 -9.00 4.00 2.85
CA PHE A 323 -9.83 3.35 1.86
C PHE A 323 -9.64 1.84 2.00
N VAL A 324 -10.74 1.09 2.10
CA VAL A 324 -10.72 -0.36 2.30
C VAL A 324 -11.66 -1.05 1.32
N THR A 325 -11.31 -2.26 0.93
CA THR A 325 -12.26 -3.20 0.31
C THR A 325 -12.76 -4.18 1.36
N ASP A 326 -14.00 -4.61 1.22
CA ASP A 326 -14.61 -5.65 2.03
C ASP A 326 -15.35 -6.60 1.11
N ALA A 327 -14.92 -7.86 1.06
CA ALA A 327 -15.45 -8.84 0.12
C ALA A 327 -16.93 -9.20 0.39
N SER A 328 -17.53 -8.73 1.50
CA SER A 328 -18.97 -8.91 1.74
C SER A 328 -19.85 -7.86 1.06
N PHE A 329 -19.29 -6.72 0.62
CA PHE A 329 -20.10 -5.66 0.01
C PHE A 329 -19.40 -4.85 -1.09
N GLY A 330 -18.08 -4.70 -1.11
CA GLY A 330 -17.37 -3.90 -2.12
C GLY A 330 -16.25 -3.07 -1.50
N ALA A 331 -16.47 -1.77 -1.32
CA ALA A 331 -15.46 -0.89 -0.73
C ALA A 331 -16.04 0.21 0.15
N GLY A 332 -15.23 0.72 1.08
CA GLY A 332 -15.63 1.75 2.03
C GLY A 332 -14.45 2.55 2.55
N ILE A 333 -14.76 3.47 3.45
CA ILE A 333 -13.79 4.39 4.05
C ILE A 333 -13.88 4.30 5.56
N LEU A 334 -12.77 3.91 6.18
CA LEU A 334 -12.60 3.96 7.62
C LEU A 334 -12.07 5.34 8.00
N SER A 335 -12.77 6.06 8.88
CA SER A 335 -12.25 7.26 9.54
C SER A 335 -11.62 6.89 10.87
N LEU A 336 -10.49 7.50 11.18
CA LEU A 336 -9.73 7.26 12.41
C LEU A 336 -9.85 8.46 13.35
N ASP A 337 -10.01 8.19 14.64
CA ASP A 337 -9.87 9.22 15.69
C ASP A 337 -8.40 9.41 16.12
N SER A 338 -8.17 10.26 17.13
CA SER A 338 -6.82 10.53 17.66
C SER A 338 -6.19 9.35 18.41
N ALA A 339 -6.96 8.33 18.76
CA ALA A 339 -6.50 7.08 19.36
C ALA A 339 -6.34 5.96 18.33
N ASN A 340 -6.46 6.26 17.02
CA ASN A 340 -6.49 5.30 15.93
C ASN A 340 -7.67 4.30 16.02
N LYS A 341 -8.77 4.66 16.68
CA LYS A 341 -10.02 3.89 16.59
C LYS A 341 -10.69 4.16 15.24
N ALA A 342 -11.06 3.09 14.55
CA ALA A 342 -11.69 3.17 13.24
C ALA A 342 -13.22 3.09 13.33
N VAL A 343 -13.89 3.87 12.50
CA VAL A 343 -15.33 3.76 12.22
C VAL A 343 -15.57 3.75 10.71
N LEU A 344 -16.56 2.99 10.24
CA LEU A 344 -16.96 2.98 8.84
C LEU A 344 -17.74 4.27 8.55
N SER A 345 -17.12 5.20 7.85
CA SER A 345 -17.69 6.52 7.54
C SER A 345 -18.43 6.59 6.21
N ALA A 346 -18.10 5.71 5.27
CA ALA A 346 -18.78 5.56 4.00
C ALA A 346 -18.59 4.14 3.46
N ASN A 347 -19.53 3.65 2.67
CA ASN A 347 -19.39 2.41 1.91
C ASN A 347 -20.20 2.49 0.62
N GLN A 348 -19.82 1.66 -0.33
CA GLN A 348 -20.52 1.48 -1.58
C GLN A 348 -20.53 0.00 -1.92
N SER A 349 -21.73 -0.53 -2.08
CA SER A 349 -21.89 -1.89 -2.59
C SER A 349 -21.53 -1.93 -4.07
N ILE A 350 -20.67 -2.87 -4.46
CA ILE A 350 -20.40 -3.17 -5.86
C ILE A 350 -21.29 -4.34 -6.25
N GLY A 351 -22.35 -4.03 -7.01
CA GLY A 351 -23.24 -5.05 -7.57
C GLY A 351 -22.45 -6.04 -8.41
N ASP A 352 -22.94 -7.29 -8.47
CA ASP A 352 -22.39 -8.45 -9.21
C ASP A 352 -21.01 -9.00 -8.78
N GLN A 353 -20.33 -8.38 -7.79
CA GLN A 353 -19.01 -8.82 -7.34
C GLN A 353 -18.94 -10.32 -7.01
N LYS A 354 -17.77 -10.92 -7.18
CA LYS A 354 -17.47 -12.28 -6.73
C LYS A 354 -16.61 -12.26 -5.48
N ALA A 355 -15.56 -11.45 -5.48
CA ALA A 355 -14.73 -11.15 -4.33
C ALA A 355 -13.85 -9.93 -4.65
N THR A 356 -14.40 -8.73 -4.46
CA THR A 356 -13.62 -7.48 -4.58
C THR A 356 -12.70 -7.36 -3.37
N CYS A 357 -11.40 -7.43 -3.59
CA CYS A 357 -10.44 -7.66 -2.52
C CYS A 357 -9.22 -6.74 -2.54
N TRP A 358 -8.70 -6.30 -3.69
CA TRP A 358 -7.48 -5.50 -3.72
C TRP A 358 -7.80 -4.03 -3.97
N ALA A 359 -6.98 -3.15 -3.40
CA ALA A 359 -7.13 -1.70 -3.53
C ALA A 359 -5.80 -0.98 -3.74
N THR A 360 -5.83 0.06 -4.59
CA THR A 360 -4.76 1.07 -4.70
C THR A 360 -5.36 2.46 -4.87
N ILE A 361 -4.55 3.50 -4.66
CA ILE A 361 -4.95 4.90 -4.85
C ILE A 361 -4.04 5.53 -5.90
N SER A 362 -4.65 6.18 -6.89
CA SER A 362 -3.94 7.00 -7.86
C SER A 362 -3.87 8.44 -7.37
N ALA A 363 -2.65 8.96 -7.18
CA ALA A 363 -2.44 10.37 -6.88
C ALA A 363 -2.82 11.30 -8.05
N VAL A 364 -2.85 10.78 -9.28
CA VAL A 364 -3.15 11.56 -10.49
C VAL A 364 -4.64 11.84 -10.61
N SER A 365 -5.47 10.81 -10.49
CA SER A 365 -6.93 10.94 -10.57
C SER A 365 -7.56 11.26 -9.21
N ASN A 366 -6.80 11.17 -8.11
CA ASN A 366 -7.27 11.34 -6.74
C ASN A 366 -8.47 10.42 -6.42
N SER A 367 -8.37 9.17 -6.88
CA SER A 367 -9.39 8.13 -6.76
C SER A 367 -8.76 6.79 -6.36
N ALA A 368 -9.57 5.92 -5.75
CA ALA A 368 -9.20 4.54 -5.49
C ALA A 368 -9.54 3.67 -6.70
N PHE A 369 -8.78 2.59 -6.88
CA PHE A 369 -9.07 1.53 -7.84
C PHE A 369 -9.10 0.20 -7.10
N VAL A 370 -10.09 -0.63 -7.43
CA VAL A 370 -10.29 -1.95 -6.82
C VAL A 370 -10.47 -3.02 -7.87
N THR A 371 -10.08 -4.24 -7.53
CA THR A 371 -10.19 -5.42 -8.40
C THR A 371 -10.86 -6.60 -7.72
N ASP A 372 -11.39 -7.48 -8.56
CA ASP A 372 -12.11 -8.69 -8.18
C ASP A 372 -11.45 -9.90 -8.85
N VAL A 373 -11.17 -10.94 -8.06
CA VAL A 373 -10.51 -12.15 -8.55
C VAL A 373 -11.34 -12.92 -9.59
N GLY A 374 -12.67 -12.77 -9.54
CA GLY A 374 -13.60 -13.49 -10.42
C GLY A 374 -14.26 -12.61 -11.48
N ILE A 375 -13.89 -11.33 -11.59
CA ILE A 375 -14.43 -10.41 -12.59
C ILE A 375 -13.30 -9.59 -13.20
N ASN A 376 -13.10 -9.74 -14.51
CA ASN A 376 -12.06 -9.03 -15.24
C ASN A 376 -12.44 -7.57 -15.52
N ARG A 377 -12.41 -6.75 -14.47
CA ARG A 377 -12.64 -5.31 -14.52
C ARG A 377 -11.88 -4.58 -13.42
N ILE A 378 -11.64 -3.29 -13.65
CA ILE A 378 -11.14 -2.37 -12.61
C ILE A 378 -12.25 -1.35 -12.31
N VAL A 379 -12.60 -1.22 -11.04
CA VAL A 379 -13.59 -0.23 -10.59
C VAL A 379 -12.86 0.95 -9.96
N GLU A 380 -13.14 2.16 -10.46
CA GLU A 380 -12.63 3.41 -9.89
C GLU A 380 -13.67 3.98 -8.92
N MET A 381 -13.22 4.41 -7.74
CA MET A 381 -14.07 4.84 -6.64
C MET A 381 -13.59 6.13 -5.99
N SER A 382 -14.54 6.93 -5.52
CA SER A 382 -14.31 8.19 -4.83
C SER A 382 -13.61 7.98 -3.48
N LEU A 383 -12.62 8.82 -3.16
CA LEU A 383 -11.98 8.86 -1.85
C LEU A 383 -12.78 9.67 -0.82
N GLU A 384 -13.88 10.30 -1.22
CA GLU A 384 -14.72 11.11 -0.34
C GLU A 384 -15.81 10.27 0.31
N ASP A 385 -16.48 9.43 -0.48
CA ASP A 385 -17.68 8.69 -0.10
C ASP A 385 -17.74 7.25 -0.62
N ALA A 386 -16.65 6.73 -1.22
CA ALA A 386 -16.57 5.42 -1.85
C ALA A 386 -17.51 5.21 -3.06
N SER A 387 -18.21 6.23 -3.57
CA SER A 387 -19.08 6.07 -4.75
C SER A 387 -18.30 5.59 -5.98
N ILE A 388 -18.93 4.77 -6.82
CA ILE A 388 -18.33 4.29 -8.08
C ILE A 388 -18.29 5.46 -9.06
N MET A 389 -17.09 5.76 -9.57
CA MET A 389 -16.86 6.82 -10.55
C MET A 389 -16.78 6.27 -11.97
N ASN A 390 -16.13 5.12 -12.15
CA ASN A 390 -15.94 4.52 -13.46
C ASN A 390 -15.70 3.00 -13.34
N ILE A 391 -15.93 2.28 -14.44
CA ILE A 391 -15.65 0.84 -14.55
C ILE A 391 -14.94 0.60 -15.88
N VAL A 392 -13.73 0.05 -15.82
CA VAL A 392 -12.98 -0.44 -16.98
C VAL A 392 -13.22 -1.94 -17.10
N ASP A 393 -14.04 -2.33 -18.07
CA ASP A 393 -14.39 -3.72 -18.33
C ASP A 393 -13.38 -4.36 -19.28
N LEU A 394 -12.39 -5.05 -18.69
CA LEU A 394 -11.28 -5.67 -19.42
C LEU A 394 -11.67 -6.99 -20.09
N SER A 395 -12.85 -7.55 -19.76
CA SER A 395 -13.39 -8.71 -20.47
C SER A 395 -13.81 -8.37 -21.91
N LYS A 396 -14.03 -7.09 -22.21
CA LYS A 396 -14.38 -6.59 -23.54
C LYS A 396 -13.17 -6.28 -24.43
N GLU A 397 -11.98 -6.23 -23.84
CA GLU A 397 -10.74 -5.99 -24.57
C GLU A 397 -10.23 -7.31 -25.14
N PRO A 398 -10.06 -7.47 -26.47
CA PRO A 398 -9.67 -8.75 -27.07
C PRO A 398 -8.37 -9.35 -26.51
N ALA A 399 -7.44 -8.49 -26.08
CA ALA A 399 -6.16 -8.92 -25.52
C ALA A 399 -6.29 -9.56 -24.13
N SER A 400 -7.25 -9.12 -23.31
CA SER A 400 -7.45 -9.58 -21.93
C SER A 400 -8.76 -10.35 -21.72
N ALA A 401 -9.55 -10.58 -22.76
CA ALA A 401 -10.88 -11.18 -22.65
C ALA A 401 -10.90 -12.57 -21.98
N ALA A 402 -9.78 -13.29 -22.01
CA ALA A 402 -9.63 -14.62 -21.41
C ALA A 402 -9.15 -14.60 -19.95
N ASP A 403 -8.82 -13.44 -19.40
CA ASP A 403 -8.38 -13.32 -18.02
C ASP A 403 -9.56 -13.60 -17.06
N PRO A 404 -9.38 -14.45 -16.04
CA PRO A 404 -10.46 -14.84 -15.13
C PRO A 404 -10.95 -13.70 -14.23
N GLY A 405 -10.10 -12.69 -14.03
CA GLY A 405 -10.24 -11.63 -13.05
C GLY A 405 -8.85 -11.10 -12.68
N LEU A 406 -8.81 -10.20 -11.71
CA LEU A 406 -7.63 -9.44 -11.36
C LEU A 406 -7.39 -9.51 -9.85
N ILE A 407 -6.19 -9.95 -9.50
CA ILE A 407 -5.63 -9.81 -8.16
C ILE A 407 -4.61 -8.68 -8.18
N ASP A 408 -4.20 -8.19 -7.01
CA ASP A 408 -3.08 -7.27 -6.81
C ASP A 408 -2.87 -6.13 -7.83
N LEU A 409 -3.00 -4.89 -7.35
CA LEU A 409 -2.80 -3.72 -8.21
C LEU A 409 -2.00 -2.62 -7.53
N LYS A 410 -1.33 -1.80 -8.36
CA LYS A 410 -0.71 -0.55 -7.94
C LYS A 410 -0.90 0.54 -8.99
N ALA A 411 -1.17 1.76 -8.52
CA ALA A 411 -1.09 2.95 -9.34
C ALA A 411 0.33 3.51 -9.33
N ALA A 412 0.85 3.88 -10.50
CA ALA A 412 2.12 4.57 -10.67
C ALA A 412 2.05 5.54 -11.85
N GLY A 413 2.29 6.82 -11.58
CA GLY A 413 2.05 7.87 -12.55
C GLY A 413 0.60 7.88 -13.04
N ASN A 414 0.40 7.95 -14.36
CA ASN A 414 -0.93 7.96 -14.99
C ASN A 414 -1.53 6.55 -15.19
N PHE A 415 -0.97 5.50 -14.60
CA PHE A 415 -1.35 4.13 -14.91
C PHE A 415 -1.69 3.33 -13.66
N VAL A 416 -2.62 2.40 -13.82
CA VAL A 416 -2.84 1.28 -12.90
C VAL A 416 -2.30 0.02 -13.55
N TYR A 417 -1.49 -0.70 -12.81
CA TYR A 417 -0.98 -2.02 -13.14
C TYR A 417 -1.78 -3.02 -12.31
N ALA A 418 -2.39 -4.02 -12.96
CA ALA A 418 -3.21 -5.03 -12.29
C ALA A 418 -2.80 -6.43 -12.75
N LEU A 419 -2.57 -7.34 -11.81
CA LEU A 419 -2.13 -8.70 -12.08
C LEU A 419 -3.34 -9.61 -12.33
N SER A 420 -3.42 -10.21 -13.51
CA SER A 420 -4.21 -11.42 -13.68
C SER A 420 -3.30 -12.63 -13.42
N PRO A 421 -3.62 -13.50 -12.46
CA PRO A 421 -2.80 -14.66 -12.14
C PRO A 421 -2.94 -15.79 -13.18
N GLY A 422 -3.90 -15.69 -14.10
CA GLY A 422 -4.27 -16.80 -14.99
C GLY A 422 -5.01 -17.91 -14.24
N ASN A 423 -5.38 -18.97 -14.97
CA ASN A 423 -6.17 -20.08 -14.41
C ASN A 423 -5.74 -21.47 -14.92
N GLY A 424 -4.53 -21.56 -15.46
CA GLY A 424 -4.01 -22.78 -16.10
C GLY A 424 -4.47 -22.97 -17.56
N THR A 425 -5.47 -22.22 -18.01
CA THR A 425 -5.85 -22.11 -19.44
C THR A 425 -5.40 -20.77 -20.02
N SER A 426 -5.63 -19.67 -19.30
CA SER A 426 -5.00 -18.37 -19.57
C SER A 426 -3.69 -18.24 -18.81
N ASP A 427 -2.70 -17.63 -19.47
CA ASP A 427 -1.43 -17.26 -18.86
C ASP A 427 -1.64 -16.16 -17.81
N ALA A 428 -0.78 -16.10 -16.80
CA ALA A 428 -0.70 -14.92 -15.95
C ALA A 428 -0.29 -13.69 -16.79
N ALA A 429 -0.80 -12.52 -16.46
CA ALA A 429 -0.59 -11.28 -17.22
C ALA A 429 -0.68 -10.03 -16.33
N ILE A 430 -0.10 -8.93 -16.78
CA ILE A 430 -0.33 -7.61 -16.20
C ILE A 430 -1.09 -6.75 -17.20
N SER A 431 -2.25 -6.24 -16.78
CA SER A 431 -2.99 -5.20 -17.50
C SER A 431 -2.51 -3.82 -17.05
N VAL A 432 -2.12 -2.98 -18.02
CA VAL A 432 -1.75 -1.58 -17.81
C VAL A 432 -2.87 -0.70 -18.31
N VAL A 433 -3.53 0.03 -17.41
CA VAL A 433 -4.69 0.86 -17.72
C VAL A 433 -4.37 2.33 -17.45
N ASP A 434 -4.60 3.20 -18.44
CA ASP A 434 -4.46 4.65 -18.27
C ASP A 434 -5.61 5.20 -17.40
N VAL A 435 -5.25 5.86 -16.30
CA VAL A 435 -6.21 6.38 -15.31
C VAL A 435 -7.00 7.58 -15.81
N THR A 436 -6.65 8.18 -16.94
CA THR A 436 -7.39 9.30 -17.53
C THR A 436 -8.27 8.81 -18.67
N SER A 437 -7.68 8.11 -19.65
CA SER A 437 -8.44 7.65 -20.82
C SER A 437 -9.29 6.42 -20.54
N LYS A 438 -9.04 5.71 -19.42
CA LYS A 438 -9.74 4.49 -19.01
C LYS A 438 -9.58 3.35 -20.02
N LYS A 439 -8.44 3.32 -20.72
CA LYS A 439 -8.14 2.33 -21.76
C LYS A 439 -7.06 1.37 -21.30
N LEU A 440 -7.17 0.13 -21.74
CA LEU A 440 -6.06 -0.81 -21.72
C LEU A 440 -4.97 -0.33 -22.68
N VAL A 441 -3.79 -0.04 -22.12
CA VAL A 441 -2.61 0.43 -22.86
C VAL A 441 -1.74 -0.76 -23.25
N GLN A 442 -1.66 -1.75 -22.38
CA GLN A 442 -0.90 -2.98 -22.61
C GLN A 442 -1.50 -4.12 -21.82
N HIS A 443 -1.49 -5.32 -22.41
CA HIS A 443 -1.64 -6.59 -21.72
C HIS A 443 -0.34 -7.37 -21.90
N ALA A 444 0.42 -7.56 -20.83
CA ALA A 444 1.73 -8.18 -20.86
C ALA A 444 1.66 -9.58 -20.23
N THR A 445 1.79 -10.63 -21.05
CA THR A 445 1.79 -12.01 -20.55
C THR A 445 3.10 -12.33 -19.82
N LEU A 446 3.00 -13.14 -18.77
CA LEU A 446 4.12 -13.47 -17.88
C LEU A 446 4.69 -14.88 -18.13
N LYS A 447 4.18 -15.57 -19.15
CA LYS A 447 4.65 -16.91 -19.55
C LYS A 447 6.15 -16.97 -19.79
N ALA A 448 6.72 -15.93 -20.40
CA ALA A 448 8.15 -15.86 -20.71
C ALA A 448 9.05 -15.90 -19.46
N VAL A 449 8.51 -15.54 -18.29
CA VAL A 449 9.24 -15.54 -17.01
C VAL A 449 8.78 -16.62 -16.05
N GLY A 450 7.95 -17.55 -16.51
CA GLY A 450 7.52 -18.71 -15.75
C GLY A 450 6.52 -18.42 -14.63
N ALA A 451 6.05 -17.19 -14.48
CA ALA A 451 5.01 -16.87 -13.51
C ALA A 451 3.65 -17.40 -13.97
N GLY A 452 2.92 -18.05 -13.05
CA GLY A 452 1.64 -18.69 -13.33
C GLY A 452 0.57 -18.36 -12.30
N ALA A 453 -0.37 -19.29 -12.08
CA ALA A 453 -1.55 -19.12 -11.21
C ALA A 453 -1.25 -18.78 -9.73
N ASN A 454 0.00 -18.99 -9.29
CA ASN A 454 0.45 -18.62 -7.95
C ASN A 454 1.05 -17.21 -7.87
N ALA A 455 1.30 -16.53 -9.00
CA ALA A 455 1.91 -15.21 -8.98
C ALA A 455 1.05 -14.25 -8.16
N GLN A 456 1.67 -13.49 -7.26
CA GLN A 456 0.97 -12.66 -6.28
C GLN A 456 1.73 -11.40 -5.88
N GLY A 457 0.98 -10.48 -5.29
CA GLY A 457 1.46 -9.21 -4.80
C GLY A 457 1.75 -8.23 -5.93
N MET A 458 1.70 -6.94 -5.61
CA MET A 458 2.23 -5.93 -6.50
C MET A 458 2.82 -4.76 -5.73
N ALA A 459 4.04 -4.37 -6.08
CA ALA A 459 4.70 -3.16 -5.62
C ALA A 459 5.22 -2.36 -6.82
N VAL A 460 5.39 -1.05 -6.64
CA VAL A 460 5.95 -0.16 -7.65
C VAL A 460 7.06 0.69 -7.04
N LEU A 461 8.11 0.94 -7.82
CA LEU A 461 9.07 1.98 -7.52
C LEU A 461 8.66 3.25 -8.30
N LEU A 462 8.54 4.38 -7.60
CA LEU A 462 8.21 5.67 -8.21
C LEU A 462 9.46 6.42 -8.70
#